data_AF-A0A651GAT8-F1
#
_entry.id   AF-A0A651GAT8-F1
#
_cell.length_a   1.000
_cell.length_b   1.000
_cell.length_c   1.000
_cell.angle_alpha   90.00
_cell.angle_beta   90.00
_cell.angle_gamma   90.00
#
_symmetry.space_group_name_H-M   'P 1'
#
loop_
_entity.id
_entity.type
_entity.pdbx_description
1 polymer ?
#
loop_
_entity_poly.entity_id
_entity_poly.type
_entity_poly.pdbx_seq_one_letter_code
_entity_poly.pdbx_strand_id
1 'polypeptide(L)'
;MWRFSTQFLCFSTLLAACSLVACGRGDTSADAQQHSSPDAEAQRAQAQQPRDLRSAISTISESDGQTLVEIPLGSDHEITPGTLMRVLDPEQDGYLKGMLQVLSVPEPELSLARQIGLLDRRNPIAVGDPVMVIDDVSELAASGAVSRRVQEESQRQERDDDDRHQQFSELRRNFQQELQRLEQHYQQQINDLHEEHEQAISQLQEEHSRTLQRRESEHRTELSAVREALADEAVQELRRDRDRRRDEVRRLAGENARLQTQIETLSQELQVTLQRLRQAEEQRGRDRQAWQREIRAELETREILEQRIRELEVRLGLPGSRAPAVLVGDEGREETVLARLERVSRERNDLLAELHDVREQLIVATGEIESGSDSGEARTLQVRSANLEQELARSQSRLEALRERLSGLEVLRLQAERNYFDLATQVLRLPGSNPSLKQLQDRLHRNLAEMVHGPQEEE
;
A
#
# COMPACT_ATOMS: atom_id res chain seq x y z
N MET A 1 -10.00 -6.26 4.70
CA MET A 1 -9.09 -5.83 5.78
C MET A 1 -8.29 -4.61 5.30
N TRP A 2 -8.97 -3.49 5.07
CA TRP A 2 -8.40 -2.26 4.52
C TRP A 2 -8.74 -1.13 5.49
N ARG A 3 -7.72 -0.49 6.08
CA ARG A 3 -7.87 0.69 6.93
C ARG A 3 -7.66 1.93 6.06
N PHE A 4 -8.74 2.63 5.76
CA PHE A 4 -8.69 4.02 5.30
C PHE A 4 -8.52 4.91 6.54
N SER A 5 -7.35 5.58 6.63
CA SER A 5 -7.09 6.63 7.60
C SER A 5 -7.48 7.96 6.97
N THR A 6 -8.65 8.47 7.34
CA THR A 6 -9.10 9.83 7.05
C THR A 6 -8.43 10.82 7.99
N GLN A 7 -7.51 11.62 7.48
CA GLN A 7 -7.13 12.90 8.08
C GLN A 7 -7.23 13.96 6.99
N PHE A 8 -8.28 14.77 7.07
CA PHE A 8 -8.51 15.92 6.22
C PHE A 8 -8.90 17.10 7.12
N LEU A 9 -8.09 18.16 6.99
CA LEU A 9 -8.43 19.58 7.13
C LEU A 9 -9.20 20.07 8.37
N CYS A 10 -8.47 20.74 9.27
CA CYS A 10 -9.01 21.85 10.05
C CYS A 10 -8.18 23.10 9.73
N PHE A 11 -8.74 23.99 8.91
CA PHE A 11 -8.28 25.37 8.74
C PHE A 11 -9.51 26.29 8.82
N SER A 12 -9.38 27.36 9.60
CA SER A 12 -10.13 28.61 9.54
C SER A 12 -11.62 28.61 9.91
N THR A 13 -11.97 29.34 10.98
CA THR A 13 -12.85 30.53 10.97
C THR A 13 -13.15 30.99 12.39
N LEU A 14 -12.77 32.22 12.74
CA LEU A 14 -13.51 33.04 13.73
C LEU A 14 -13.06 34.49 13.60
N LEU A 15 -13.90 35.25 12.89
CA LEU A 15 -13.83 36.68 12.66
C LEU A 15 -15.01 37.33 13.41
N ALA A 16 -14.68 38.40 14.13
CA ALA A 16 -15.49 39.55 14.55
C ALA A 16 -16.93 39.38 15.09
N ALA A 17 -17.14 39.96 16.27
CA ALA A 17 -18.40 40.63 16.62
C ALA A 17 -18.10 41.95 17.36
N CYS A 18 -18.85 42.98 16.94
CA CYS A 18 -18.78 44.40 17.28
C CYS A 18 -19.32 44.78 18.68
N SER A 19 -19.24 46.10 18.96
CA SER A 19 -20.00 46.95 19.91
C SER A 19 -19.16 47.43 21.12
N LEU A 20 -19.19 48.68 21.61
CA LEU A 20 -20.12 49.81 21.45
C LEU A 20 -19.42 51.10 21.93
N VAL A 21 -19.76 52.22 21.27
CA VAL A 21 -19.51 53.60 21.70
C VAL A 21 -20.50 53.98 22.82
N ALA A 22 -20.06 54.68 23.86
CA ALA A 22 -20.94 55.44 24.75
C ALA A 22 -20.25 56.68 25.33
N CYS A 23 -20.98 57.80 25.27
CA CYS A 23 -20.60 59.15 25.65
C CYS A 23 -20.34 59.33 27.15
N GLY A 24 -19.45 60.27 27.50
CA GLY A 24 -19.27 60.77 28.86
C GLY A 24 -18.94 62.27 28.85
N ARG A 25 -19.97 63.09 29.01
CA ARG A 25 -19.95 64.55 29.24
C ARG A 25 -20.11 64.76 30.74
N GLY A 26 -19.34 65.65 31.36
CA GLY A 26 -19.48 65.96 32.79
C GLY A 26 -18.70 67.21 33.20
N ASP A 27 -19.41 68.32 33.29
CA ASP A 27 -19.00 69.59 33.89
C ASP A 27 -18.77 69.48 35.41
N THR A 28 -17.93 70.36 35.97
CA THR A 28 -18.04 71.05 37.28
C THR A 28 -16.76 71.90 37.45
N SER A 29 -16.79 73.23 37.24
CA SER A 29 -17.14 74.31 38.18
C SER A 29 -16.63 74.15 39.63
N ALA A 30 -15.67 74.98 40.04
CA ALA A 30 -15.51 75.44 41.42
C ALA A 30 -14.49 76.60 41.48
N ASP A 31 -15.03 77.82 41.51
CA ASP A 31 -14.69 78.95 42.37
C ASP A 31 -13.26 79.09 42.94
N ALA A 32 -12.60 80.20 42.61
CA ALA A 32 -11.75 80.91 43.56
C ALA A 32 -11.81 82.42 43.29
N GLN A 33 -12.35 83.12 44.27
CA GLN A 33 -12.80 84.51 44.24
C GLN A 33 -11.65 85.54 44.25
N GLN A 34 -11.95 86.66 43.61
CA GLN A 34 -11.40 87.98 43.86
C GLN A 34 -11.52 88.36 45.35
N HIS A 35 -10.48 89.00 45.90
CA HIS A 35 -10.66 90.03 46.91
C HIS A 35 -9.64 91.16 46.72
N SER A 36 -10.18 92.31 46.37
CA SER A 36 -9.59 93.64 46.48
C SER A 36 -9.54 94.09 47.94
N SER A 37 -8.56 94.92 48.28
CA SER A 37 -8.63 95.85 49.43
C SER A 37 -7.67 97.02 49.16
N PRO A 38 -8.19 98.26 49.06
CA PRO A 38 -7.40 99.48 49.11
C PRO A 38 -7.39 100.08 50.52
N ASP A 39 -6.58 101.14 50.67
CA ASP A 39 -6.53 102.11 51.77
C ASP A 39 -5.70 101.73 53.01
N ALA A 40 -4.52 102.37 53.14
CA ALA A 40 -4.20 103.19 54.31
C ALA A 40 -2.85 103.93 54.12
N GLU A 41 -2.82 105.16 54.62
CA GLU A 41 -1.65 105.90 55.12
C GLU A 41 -0.82 106.73 54.14
N ALA A 42 -1.40 107.89 53.82
CA ALA A 42 -0.69 109.15 53.75
C ALA A 42 -0.07 109.52 55.11
N GLN A 43 1.19 109.98 55.12
CA GLN A 43 1.67 111.14 55.92
C GLN A 43 3.16 111.43 55.70
N ARG A 44 3.48 112.73 55.51
CA ARG A 44 4.80 113.40 55.41
C ARG A 44 5.43 113.30 54.01
N ALA A 45 6.00 114.33 53.38
CA ALA A 45 6.50 115.63 53.79
C ALA A 45 6.31 116.62 52.61
N GLN A 46 5.71 117.79 52.83
CA GLN A 46 6.39 119.10 52.85
C GLN A 46 7.35 119.39 51.69
N ALA A 47 6.90 120.34 50.86
CA ALA A 47 7.50 120.87 49.65
C ALA A 47 8.97 121.29 49.79
N GLN A 48 9.81 120.70 48.95
CA GLN A 48 11.06 121.27 48.48
C GLN A 48 10.93 121.46 46.96
N GLN A 49 11.26 122.66 46.48
CA GLN A 49 11.27 122.96 45.05
C GLN A 49 12.35 122.10 44.37
N PRO A 50 12.07 121.44 43.23
CA PRO A 50 13.05 120.62 42.54
C PRO A 50 14.21 121.50 42.06
N ARG A 51 15.43 121.12 42.44
CA ARG A 51 16.66 121.73 41.92
C ARG A 51 17.13 120.83 40.79
N ASP A 52 17.02 121.30 39.54
CA ASP A 52 17.55 120.60 38.37
C ASP A 52 19.08 120.55 38.42
N LEU A 53 19.64 119.61 39.19
CA LEU A 53 21.07 119.33 39.23
C LEU A 53 21.43 118.44 38.05
N ARG A 54 21.85 119.09 36.95
CA ARG A 54 22.35 118.43 35.74
C ARG A 54 23.86 118.55 35.67
N SER A 55 24.52 117.43 35.39
CA SER A 55 25.94 117.37 35.10
C SER A 55 26.19 116.40 33.95
N ALA A 56 27.43 116.24 33.51
CA ALA A 56 27.81 115.28 32.49
C ALA A 56 28.85 114.31 33.05
N ILE A 57 28.84 113.08 32.56
CA ILE A 57 29.85 112.08 32.94
C ILE A 57 31.24 112.60 32.57
N SER A 58 32.15 112.66 33.56
CA SER A 58 33.52 113.14 33.33
C SER A 58 34.42 112.01 32.83
N THR A 59 34.37 110.85 33.48
CA THR A 59 35.16 109.68 33.10
C THR A 59 34.39 108.37 33.34
N ILE A 60 34.77 107.34 32.60
CA ILE A 60 34.24 105.99 32.76
C ILE A 60 35.41 105.04 32.93
N SER A 61 35.33 104.19 33.94
CA SER A 61 36.28 103.11 34.19
C SER A 61 35.54 101.80 34.39
N GLU A 62 36.19 100.68 34.09
CA GLU A 62 35.64 99.36 34.32
C GLU A 62 36.49 98.66 35.39
N SER A 63 35.86 98.21 36.46
CA SER A 63 36.50 97.50 37.56
C SER A 63 35.60 96.36 38.00
N ASP A 64 36.15 95.15 38.09
CA ASP A 64 35.43 93.92 38.49
C ASP A 64 34.13 93.65 37.69
N GLY A 65 34.13 93.98 36.39
CA GLY A 65 32.97 93.81 35.51
C GLY A 65 31.82 94.79 35.78
N GLN A 66 32.08 95.85 36.56
CA GLN A 66 31.16 96.96 36.79
C GLN A 66 31.69 98.22 36.11
N THR A 67 30.82 98.91 35.40
CA THR A 67 31.11 100.23 34.85
C THR A 67 30.96 101.27 35.96
N LEU A 68 32.09 101.86 36.34
CA LEU A 68 32.20 102.96 37.29
C LEU A 68 32.30 104.27 36.51
N VAL A 69 31.58 105.27 36.99
CA VAL A 69 31.38 106.53 36.31
C VAL A 69 31.71 107.65 37.29
N GLU A 70 32.62 108.53 36.92
CA GLU A 70 32.91 109.74 37.67
C GLU A 70 32.00 110.86 37.18
N ILE A 71 31.41 111.58 38.13
CA ILE A 71 30.44 112.63 37.87
C ILE A 71 30.88 113.85 38.68
N PRO A 72 31.04 115.02 38.06
CA PRO A 72 31.41 116.26 38.74
C PRO A 72 30.18 116.84 39.44
N LEU A 73 29.64 116.07 40.38
CA LEU A 73 28.67 116.46 41.38
C LEU A 73 29.05 115.74 42.67
N GLY A 74 29.43 116.46 43.71
CA GLY A 74 29.84 115.89 44.99
C GLY A 74 28.96 116.33 46.17
N SER A 75 29.52 116.32 47.38
CA SER A 75 28.78 116.65 48.61
C SER A 75 28.23 118.07 48.63
N ASP A 76 28.85 119.00 47.91
CA ASP A 76 28.37 120.38 47.78
C ASP A 76 27.00 120.47 47.08
N HIS A 77 26.60 119.38 46.40
CA HIS A 77 25.35 119.23 45.68
C HIS A 77 24.38 118.28 46.41
N GLU A 78 24.59 118.05 47.71
CA GLU A 78 23.76 117.18 48.57
C GLU A 78 23.73 115.70 48.12
N ILE A 79 24.68 115.27 47.29
CA ILE A 79 24.76 113.88 46.83
C ILE A 79 25.31 112.99 47.94
N THR A 80 24.61 111.89 48.20
CA THR A 80 25.02 110.88 49.18
C THR A 80 25.22 109.52 48.53
N PRO A 81 26.06 108.65 49.09
CA PRO A 81 26.12 107.25 48.68
C PRO A 81 24.72 106.63 48.68
N GLY A 82 24.32 106.06 47.55
CA GLY A 82 22.98 105.50 47.33
C GLY A 82 22.05 106.35 46.47
N THR A 83 22.36 107.63 46.23
CA THR A 83 21.59 108.49 45.31
C THR A 83 21.55 107.87 43.90
N LEU A 84 20.35 107.83 43.32
CA LEU A 84 20.12 107.32 41.97
C LEU A 84 20.14 108.46 40.96
N MET A 85 20.74 108.19 39.80
CA MET A 85 20.85 109.15 38.72
C MET A 85 20.45 108.50 37.40
N ARG A 86 19.83 109.26 36.51
CA ARG A 86 19.53 108.83 35.14
C ARG A 86 20.59 109.36 34.20
N VAL A 87 21.05 108.49 33.31
CA VAL A 87 21.86 108.88 32.16
C VAL A 87 20.91 109.04 30.98
N LEU A 88 20.87 110.25 30.43
CA LEU A 88 20.03 110.56 29.28
C LEU A 88 20.88 110.55 28.01
N ASP A 89 20.24 110.26 26.88
CA ASP A 89 20.89 110.41 25.58
C ASP A 89 20.99 111.90 25.20
N PRO A 90 22.19 112.44 24.92
CA PRO A 90 22.32 113.82 24.48
C PRO A 90 21.63 114.10 23.12
N GLU A 91 21.44 113.08 22.29
CA GLU A 91 20.81 113.23 20.96
C GLU A 91 19.29 113.11 21.00
N GLN A 92 18.73 112.44 22.02
CA GLN A 92 17.29 112.19 22.17
C GLN A 92 16.80 112.68 23.52
N ASP A 93 16.14 113.85 23.50
CA ASP A 93 15.63 114.50 24.70
C ASP A 93 14.70 113.57 25.51
N GLY A 94 15.17 113.13 26.68
CA GLY A 94 14.44 112.25 27.58
C GLY A 94 14.59 110.73 27.37
N TYR A 95 15.41 110.26 26.42
CA TYR A 95 15.69 108.81 26.29
C TYR A 95 16.65 108.35 27.38
N LEU A 96 16.26 107.33 28.16
CA LEU A 96 17.06 106.78 29.26
C LEU A 96 18.07 105.77 28.71
N LYS A 97 19.37 106.12 28.73
CA LYS A 97 20.46 105.19 28.39
C LYS A 97 20.73 104.17 29.50
N GLY A 98 20.57 104.58 30.75
CA GLY A 98 20.79 103.74 31.91
C GLY A 98 20.61 104.50 33.22
N MET A 99 20.75 103.79 34.35
CA MET A 99 20.77 104.41 35.67
C MET A 99 22.12 104.18 36.35
N LEU A 100 22.52 105.14 37.17
CA LEU A 100 23.71 105.08 38.00
C LEU A 100 23.29 105.16 39.48
N GLN A 101 24.03 104.50 40.35
CA GLN A 101 23.93 104.65 41.79
C GLN A 101 25.27 105.13 42.34
N VAL A 102 25.25 106.26 43.04
CA VAL A 102 26.44 106.81 43.67
C VAL A 102 26.96 105.82 44.72
N LEU A 103 28.22 105.41 44.59
CA LEU A 103 28.89 104.53 45.54
C LEU A 103 29.63 105.32 46.62
N SER A 104 30.36 106.35 46.21
CA SER A 104 31.20 107.14 47.10
C SER A 104 31.36 108.57 46.59
N VAL A 105 31.56 109.52 47.49
CA VAL A 105 31.79 110.94 47.18
C VAL A 105 33.19 111.29 47.70
N PRO A 106 34.25 111.04 46.91
CA PRO A 106 35.63 111.22 47.38
C PRO A 106 36.02 112.69 47.58
N GLU A 107 35.43 113.61 46.81
CA GLU A 107 35.73 115.05 46.85
C GLU A 107 34.43 115.88 46.92
N PRO A 108 34.48 117.14 47.36
CA PRO A 108 33.28 117.98 47.51
C PRO A 108 32.51 118.20 46.21
N GLU A 109 33.21 118.12 45.07
CA GLU A 109 32.67 118.37 43.73
C GLU A 109 32.61 117.09 42.88
N LEU A 110 33.05 115.93 43.39
CA LEU A 110 33.16 114.69 42.62
C LEU A 110 32.47 113.53 43.32
N SER A 111 31.63 112.80 42.60
CA SER A 111 31.08 111.51 43.02
C SER A 111 31.44 110.40 42.04
N LEU A 112 31.54 109.20 42.59
CA LEU A 112 31.81 107.98 41.86
C LEU A 112 30.56 107.09 41.96
N ALA A 113 29.97 106.78 40.82
CA ALA A 113 28.73 106.02 40.72
C ALA A 113 28.96 104.73 39.93
N ARG A 114 28.27 103.66 40.30
CA ARG A 114 28.21 102.43 39.49
C ARG A 114 26.97 102.42 38.64
N GLN A 115 27.07 101.80 37.48
CA GLN A 115 25.90 101.53 36.67
C GLN A 115 24.99 100.46 37.30
N ILE A 116 23.68 100.73 37.35
CA ILE A 116 22.64 99.81 37.83
C ILE A 116 21.47 99.81 36.85
N GLY A 117 21.10 98.65 36.33
CA GLY A 117 19.93 98.49 35.45
C GLY A 117 20.29 98.28 33.97
N LEU A 118 19.25 98.12 33.15
CA LEU A 118 19.33 97.71 31.75
C LEU A 118 20.15 98.70 30.90
N LEU A 119 21.24 98.21 30.31
CA LEU A 119 21.84 98.80 29.11
C LEU A 119 20.97 98.49 27.91
N ASP A 120 20.59 99.52 27.15
CA ASP A 120 20.38 99.31 25.74
C ASP A 120 21.74 98.95 25.12
N ARG A 121 21.93 97.68 24.75
CA ARG A 121 23.19 97.18 24.17
C ARG A 121 23.60 97.92 22.89
N ARG A 122 22.68 98.66 22.27
CA ARG A 122 22.94 99.45 21.06
C ARG A 122 23.48 100.85 21.35
N ASN A 123 23.39 101.35 22.58
CA ASN A 123 23.78 102.71 22.95
C ASN A 123 24.37 102.76 24.37
N PRO A 124 25.64 102.38 24.56
CA PRO A 124 26.28 102.34 25.88
C PRO A 124 26.48 103.73 26.47
N ILE A 125 26.61 103.80 27.80
CA ILE A 125 26.93 105.03 28.53
C ILE A 125 28.30 105.53 28.07
N ALA A 126 28.38 106.80 27.70
CA ALA A 126 29.58 107.45 27.20
C ALA A 126 29.94 108.70 28.01
N VAL A 127 31.22 109.08 27.94
CA VAL A 127 31.70 110.33 28.55
C VAL A 127 30.99 111.51 27.88
N GLY A 128 30.52 112.46 28.70
CA GLY A 128 29.72 113.60 28.24
C GLY A 128 28.21 113.36 28.22
N ASP A 129 27.73 112.14 28.47
CA ASP A 129 26.29 111.90 28.59
C ASP A 129 25.73 112.69 29.79
N PRO A 130 24.60 113.40 29.63
CA PRO A 130 23.98 114.16 30.70
C PRO A 130 23.42 113.22 31.77
N VAL A 131 23.77 113.54 33.02
CA VAL A 131 23.32 112.86 34.22
C VAL A 131 22.39 113.77 35.00
N MET A 132 21.25 113.23 35.41
CA MET A 132 20.25 113.93 36.19
C MET A 132 19.96 113.16 37.47
N VAL A 133 20.04 113.85 38.61
CA VAL A 133 19.71 113.28 39.91
C VAL A 133 18.20 113.02 39.99
N ILE A 134 17.81 111.84 40.48
CA ILE A 134 16.40 111.51 40.72
C ILE A 134 16.08 111.89 42.16
N ASP A 135 15.50 113.07 42.36
CA ASP A 135 15.11 113.54 43.70
C ASP A 135 13.76 112.96 44.15
N ASP A 136 12.93 112.47 43.22
CA ASP A 136 11.64 111.85 43.54
C ASP A 136 11.35 110.64 42.62
N VAL A 137 11.18 109.45 43.21
CA VAL A 137 10.91 108.18 42.47
C VAL A 137 9.57 108.24 41.72
N SER A 138 8.72 109.19 42.09
CA SER A 138 7.40 109.45 41.52
C SER A 138 7.44 109.97 40.08
N GLU A 139 8.58 110.53 39.61
CA GLU A 139 8.75 111.02 38.24
C GLU A 139 9.02 109.92 37.20
N LEU A 140 9.27 108.66 37.61
CA LEU A 140 9.35 107.52 36.66
C LEU A 140 7.99 107.17 36.03
N ALA A 141 6.87 107.56 36.64
CA ALA A 141 5.53 107.17 36.20
C ALA A 141 4.84 108.17 35.25
N ALA A 142 5.45 109.33 34.98
CA ALA A 142 4.80 110.44 34.29
C ALA A 142 4.98 110.46 32.76
N SER A 143 4.87 109.30 32.08
CA SER A 143 4.77 109.21 30.61
C SER A 143 3.48 108.50 30.17
N GLY A 144 2.34 109.15 30.44
CA GLY A 144 1.02 108.68 30.00
C GLY A 144 0.82 108.64 28.48
N ALA A 145 1.74 109.20 27.68
CA ALA A 145 1.69 109.18 26.22
C ALA A 145 2.31 107.91 25.59
N VAL A 146 3.32 107.31 26.23
CA VAL A 146 3.94 106.05 25.76
C VAL A 146 3.08 104.84 26.08
N SER A 147 2.40 104.85 27.24
CA SER A 147 1.48 103.78 27.64
C SER A 147 0.32 103.58 26.65
N ARG A 148 -0.20 104.65 26.04
CA ARG A 148 -1.26 104.54 25.01
C ARG A 148 -0.76 103.94 23.69
N ARG A 149 0.46 104.29 23.24
CA ARG A 149 1.05 103.73 22.01
C ARG A 149 1.41 102.26 22.17
N VAL A 150 1.98 101.86 23.31
CA VAL A 150 2.28 100.45 23.61
C VAL A 150 0.98 99.63 23.70
N GLN A 151 -0.09 100.20 24.24
CA GLN A 151 -1.39 99.52 24.31
C GLN A 151 -2.05 99.38 22.92
N GLU A 152 -1.92 100.38 22.05
CA GLU A 152 -2.38 100.30 20.65
C GLU A 152 -1.55 99.30 19.81
N GLU A 153 -0.23 99.24 20.01
CA GLU A 153 0.63 98.24 19.35
C GLU A 153 0.38 96.83 19.87
N SER A 154 0.18 96.65 21.18
CA SER A 154 -0.22 95.36 21.78
C SER A 154 -1.55 94.88 21.20
N GLN A 155 -2.55 95.76 21.07
CA GLN A 155 -3.84 95.41 20.47
C GLN A 155 -3.75 95.08 18.98
N ARG A 156 -2.83 95.72 18.23
CA ARG A 156 -2.57 95.36 16.83
C ARG A 156 -1.89 94.01 16.72
N GLN A 157 -0.91 93.75 17.58
CA GLN A 157 -0.19 92.49 17.61
C GLN A 157 -1.10 91.32 18.03
N GLU A 158 -2.00 91.54 19.00
CA GLU A 158 -3.05 90.59 19.37
C GLU A 158 -3.97 90.26 18.20
N ARG A 159 -4.40 91.27 17.42
CA ARG A 159 -5.21 91.04 16.22
C ARG A 159 -4.46 90.27 15.13
N ASP A 160 -3.19 90.63 14.89
CA ASP A 160 -2.35 89.93 13.92
C ASP A 160 -2.09 88.48 14.35
N ASP A 161 -1.92 88.23 15.64
CA ASP A 161 -1.75 86.90 16.18
C ASP A 161 -3.07 86.11 16.15
N ASP A 162 -4.22 86.72 16.44
CA ASP A 162 -5.54 86.12 16.26
C ASP A 162 -5.80 85.73 14.79
N ASP A 163 -5.47 86.62 13.85
CA ASP A 163 -5.59 86.36 12.41
C ASP A 163 -4.67 85.21 11.98
N ARG A 164 -3.43 85.15 12.48
CA ARG A 164 -2.53 84.00 12.25
C ARG A 164 -3.07 82.72 12.85
N HIS A 165 -3.61 82.77 14.07
CA HIS A 165 -4.20 81.60 14.72
C HIS A 165 -5.39 81.08 13.92
N GLN A 166 -6.23 81.98 13.38
CA GLN A 166 -7.33 81.62 12.49
C GLN A 166 -6.81 80.95 11.22
N GLN A 167 -5.83 81.55 10.53
CA GLN A 167 -5.21 80.96 9.33
C GLN A 167 -4.60 79.57 9.60
N PHE A 168 -3.87 79.39 10.71
CA PHE A 168 -3.34 78.07 11.09
C PHE A 168 -4.45 77.07 11.40
N SER A 169 -5.54 77.51 12.05
CA SER A 169 -6.68 76.64 12.35
C SER A 169 -7.40 76.19 11.08
N GLU A 170 -7.56 77.06 10.09
CA GLU A 170 -8.14 76.75 8.79
C GLU A 170 -7.27 75.78 8.01
N LEU A 171 -5.96 76.04 7.94
CA LEU A 171 -5.01 75.15 7.29
C LEU A 171 -5.03 73.75 7.92
N ARG A 172 -5.08 73.67 9.27
CA ARG A 172 -5.19 72.40 9.99
C ARG A 172 -6.48 71.66 9.66
N ARG A 173 -7.61 72.35 9.60
CA ARG A 173 -8.89 71.76 9.19
C ARG A 173 -8.83 71.24 7.75
N ASN A 174 -8.24 71.99 6.83
CA ASN A 174 -8.08 71.59 5.44
C ASN A 174 -7.24 70.31 5.33
N PHE A 175 -6.08 70.25 6.00
CA PHE A 175 -5.26 69.03 6.01
C PHE A 175 -5.97 67.83 6.64
N GLN A 176 -6.72 68.04 7.73
CA GLN A 176 -7.50 66.96 8.35
C GLN A 176 -8.60 66.44 7.41
N GLN A 177 -9.28 67.34 6.68
CA GLN A 177 -10.28 66.96 5.70
C GLN A 177 -9.66 66.22 4.50
N GLU A 178 -8.50 66.66 4.00
CA GLU A 178 -7.80 65.97 2.92
C GLU A 178 -7.34 64.58 3.35
N LEU A 179 -6.75 64.43 4.54
CA LEU A 179 -6.38 63.12 5.08
C LEU A 179 -7.59 62.19 5.18
N GLN A 180 -8.71 62.67 5.73
CA GLN A 180 -9.94 61.87 5.82
C GLN A 180 -10.48 61.47 4.44
N ARG A 181 -10.44 62.36 3.45
CA ARG A 181 -10.85 62.04 2.07
C ARG A 181 -9.93 60.98 1.46
N LEU A 182 -8.62 61.10 1.68
CA LEU A 182 -7.64 60.13 1.17
C LEU A 182 -7.82 58.75 1.83
N GLU A 183 -8.03 58.73 3.15
CA GLU A 183 -8.33 57.52 3.92
C GLU A 183 -9.61 56.84 3.40
N GLN A 184 -10.69 57.61 3.22
CA GLN A 184 -11.94 57.08 2.65
C GLN A 184 -11.74 56.53 1.24
N HIS A 185 -10.98 57.23 0.40
CA HIS A 185 -10.68 56.79 -0.96
C HIS A 185 -9.89 55.46 -0.96
N TYR A 186 -8.82 55.34 -0.15
CA TYR A 186 -8.07 54.09 -0.08
C TYR A 186 -8.88 52.96 0.55
N GLN A 187 -9.73 53.25 1.54
CA GLN A 187 -10.61 52.25 2.11
C GLN A 187 -11.62 51.73 1.09
N GLN A 188 -12.18 52.61 0.26
CA GLN A 188 -13.04 52.22 -0.86
C GLN A 188 -12.27 51.35 -1.86
N GLN A 189 -11.07 51.75 -2.28
CA GLN A 189 -10.25 50.94 -3.19
C GLN A 189 -9.92 49.54 -2.63
N ILE A 190 -9.64 49.43 -1.33
CA ILE A 190 -9.41 48.15 -0.68
C ILE A 190 -10.68 47.29 -0.70
N ASN A 191 -11.84 47.89 -0.40
CA ASN A 191 -13.11 47.18 -0.41
C ASN A 191 -13.48 46.72 -1.83
N ASP A 192 -13.32 47.58 -2.84
CA ASP A 192 -13.60 47.24 -4.24
C ASP A 192 -12.71 46.08 -4.71
N LEU A 193 -11.40 46.13 -4.42
CA LEU A 193 -10.47 45.02 -4.71
C LEU A 193 -10.85 43.74 -3.96
N HIS A 194 -11.33 43.87 -2.71
CA HIS A 194 -11.78 42.72 -1.94
C HIS A 194 -13.00 42.06 -2.57
N GLU A 195 -14.01 42.85 -2.97
CA GLU A 195 -15.20 42.37 -3.66
C GLU A 195 -14.86 41.72 -5.01
N GLU A 196 -13.95 42.31 -5.80
CA GLU A 196 -13.46 41.73 -7.05
C GLU A 196 -12.79 40.36 -6.82
N HIS A 197 -11.95 40.25 -5.80
CA HIS A 197 -11.29 38.99 -5.45
C HIS A 197 -12.26 37.94 -4.92
N GLU A 198 -13.22 38.32 -4.07
CA GLU A 198 -14.26 37.41 -3.58
C GLU A 198 -15.13 36.88 -4.73
N GLN A 199 -15.52 37.75 -5.67
CA GLN A 199 -16.25 37.36 -6.87
C GLN A 199 -15.41 36.40 -7.73
N ALA A 200 -14.14 36.69 -7.98
CA ALA A 200 -13.26 35.81 -8.74
C ALA A 200 -13.08 34.44 -8.08
N ILE A 201 -12.92 34.39 -6.75
CA ILE A 201 -12.82 33.14 -5.99
C ILE A 201 -14.12 32.35 -6.10
N SER A 202 -15.29 33.00 -5.96
CA SER A 202 -16.59 32.33 -6.05
C SER A 202 -16.82 31.72 -7.44
N GLN A 203 -16.47 32.45 -8.51
CA GLN A 203 -16.57 31.96 -9.89
C GLN A 203 -15.66 30.75 -10.12
N LEU A 204 -14.41 30.81 -9.67
CA LEU A 204 -13.48 29.68 -9.76
C LEU A 204 -13.98 28.45 -8.98
N GLN A 205 -14.58 28.66 -7.80
CA GLN A 205 -15.16 27.58 -7.01
C GLN A 205 -16.36 26.94 -7.72
N GLU A 206 -17.24 27.75 -8.34
CA GLU A 206 -18.35 27.24 -9.13
C GLU A 206 -17.88 26.46 -10.36
N GLU A 207 -16.93 27.00 -11.13
CA GLU A 207 -16.35 26.32 -12.30
C GLU A 207 -15.68 25.00 -11.92
N HIS A 208 -14.94 24.99 -10.81
CA HIS A 208 -14.31 23.79 -10.28
C HIS A 208 -15.37 22.75 -9.87
N SER A 209 -16.43 23.18 -9.16
CA SER A 209 -17.52 22.29 -8.75
C SER A 209 -18.25 21.66 -9.93
N ARG A 210 -18.53 22.44 -10.99
CA ARG A 210 -19.16 21.96 -12.23
C ARG A 210 -18.25 20.97 -12.96
N THR A 211 -16.94 21.23 -12.99
CA THR A 211 -15.96 20.33 -13.60
C THR A 211 -15.87 19.00 -12.85
N LEU A 212 -15.88 19.04 -11.51
CA LEU A 212 -15.91 17.84 -10.68
C LEU A 212 -17.19 17.02 -10.93
N GLN A 213 -18.37 17.66 -10.89
CA GLN A 213 -19.64 16.97 -11.15
C GLN A 213 -19.68 16.34 -12.54
N ARG A 214 -19.17 17.05 -13.56
CA ARG A 214 -19.06 16.50 -14.91
C ARG A 214 -18.18 15.26 -14.96
N ARG A 215 -16.96 15.33 -14.40
CA ARG A 215 -16.05 14.18 -14.35
C ARG A 215 -16.62 13.00 -13.57
N GLU A 216 -17.30 13.27 -12.45
CA GLU A 216 -17.98 12.22 -11.68
C GLU A 216 -19.09 11.55 -12.50
N SER A 217 -19.86 12.33 -13.27
CA SER A 217 -20.89 11.76 -14.15
C SER A 217 -20.29 10.94 -15.29
N GLU A 218 -19.21 11.42 -15.92
CA GLU A 218 -18.46 10.72 -16.97
C GLU A 218 -17.92 9.39 -16.42
N HIS A 219 -17.22 9.40 -15.27
CA HIS A 219 -16.73 8.19 -14.64
C HIS A 219 -17.83 7.22 -14.22
N ARG A 220 -19.00 7.69 -13.74
CA ARG A 220 -20.14 6.82 -13.44
C ARG A 220 -20.66 6.14 -14.70
N THR A 221 -20.75 6.85 -15.82
CA THR A 221 -21.18 6.27 -17.09
C THR A 221 -20.16 5.26 -17.63
N GLU A 222 -18.87 5.59 -17.58
CA GLU A 222 -17.77 4.68 -17.96
C GLU A 222 -17.80 3.40 -17.12
N LEU A 223 -17.91 3.52 -15.79
CA LEU A 223 -18.01 2.37 -14.90
C LEU A 223 -19.25 1.51 -15.18
N SER A 224 -20.38 2.13 -15.52
CA SER A 224 -21.58 1.38 -15.89
C SER A 224 -21.41 0.63 -17.22
N ALA A 225 -20.80 1.27 -18.22
CA ALA A 225 -20.52 0.66 -19.52
C ALA A 225 -19.51 -0.50 -19.41
N VAL A 226 -18.46 -0.34 -18.60
CA VAL A 226 -17.49 -1.41 -18.33
C VAL A 226 -18.15 -2.58 -17.60
N ARG A 227 -19.02 -2.31 -16.62
CA ARG A 227 -19.76 -3.37 -15.92
C ARG A 227 -20.70 -4.14 -16.86
N GLU A 228 -21.38 -3.44 -17.76
CA GLU A 228 -22.25 -4.06 -18.76
C GLU A 228 -21.44 -4.92 -19.74
N ALA A 229 -20.32 -4.41 -20.26
CA ALA A 229 -19.42 -5.15 -21.14
C ALA A 229 -18.86 -6.43 -20.48
N LEU A 230 -18.44 -6.34 -19.21
CA LEU A 230 -17.96 -7.51 -18.45
C LEU A 230 -19.09 -8.52 -18.18
N ALA A 231 -20.31 -8.05 -17.94
CA ALA A 231 -21.47 -8.93 -17.77
C ALA A 231 -21.79 -9.67 -19.08
N ASP A 232 -21.74 -8.98 -20.21
CA ASP A 232 -21.94 -9.58 -21.53
C ASP A 232 -20.87 -10.61 -21.87
N GLU A 233 -19.59 -10.31 -21.58
CA GLU A 233 -18.48 -11.24 -21.75
C GLU A 233 -18.68 -12.51 -20.91
N ALA A 234 -19.02 -12.36 -19.62
CA ALA A 234 -19.30 -13.49 -18.74
C ALA A 234 -20.48 -14.34 -19.24
N VAL A 235 -21.55 -13.72 -19.76
CA VAL A 235 -22.68 -14.45 -20.36
C VAL A 235 -22.25 -15.20 -21.61
N GLN A 236 -21.40 -14.62 -22.47
CA GLN A 236 -20.87 -15.30 -23.65
C GLN A 236 -19.98 -16.49 -23.29
N GLU A 237 -19.11 -16.37 -22.28
CA GLU A 237 -18.29 -17.48 -21.80
C GLU A 237 -19.14 -18.62 -21.23
N LEU A 238 -20.14 -18.30 -20.39
CA LEU A 238 -21.07 -19.30 -19.88
C LEU A 238 -21.84 -20.02 -20.99
N ARG A 239 -22.19 -19.31 -22.07
CA ARG A 239 -22.80 -19.93 -23.26
C ARG A 239 -21.84 -20.88 -23.96
N ARG A 240 -20.60 -20.44 -24.21
CA ARG A 240 -19.55 -21.28 -24.85
C ARG A 240 -19.28 -22.54 -24.03
N ASP A 241 -19.17 -22.43 -22.71
CA ASP A 241 -18.95 -23.57 -21.83
C ASP A 241 -20.16 -24.51 -21.77
N ARG A 242 -21.38 -23.95 -21.77
CA ARG A 242 -22.60 -24.77 -21.86
C ARG A 242 -22.64 -25.55 -23.16
N ASP A 243 -22.26 -24.95 -24.28
CA ASP A 243 -22.27 -25.62 -25.58
C ASP A 243 -21.16 -26.67 -25.68
N ARG A 244 -19.95 -26.40 -25.18
CA ARG A 244 -18.87 -27.41 -25.03
C ARG A 244 -19.35 -28.63 -24.24
N ARG A 245 -19.97 -28.41 -23.07
CA ARG A 245 -20.50 -29.51 -22.24
C ARG A 245 -21.62 -30.27 -22.94
N ARG A 246 -22.50 -29.60 -23.69
CA ARG A 246 -23.54 -30.26 -24.48
C ARG A 246 -22.95 -31.15 -25.58
N ASP A 247 -21.93 -30.68 -26.27
CA ASP A 247 -21.28 -31.44 -27.34
C ASP A 247 -20.50 -32.63 -26.78
N GLU A 248 -19.87 -32.47 -25.60
CA GLU A 248 -19.25 -33.58 -24.88
C GLU A 248 -20.27 -34.64 -24.46
N VAL A 249 -21.42 -34.24 -23.89
CA VAL A 249 -22.51 -35.17 -23.55
C VAL A 249 -23.02 -35.89 -24.80
N ARG A 250 -23.17 -35.20 -25.93
CA ARG A 250 -23.57 -35.83 -27.20
C ARG A 250 -22.54 -36.83 -27.70
N ARG A 251 -21.24 -36.50 -27.61
CA ARG A 251 -20.14 -37.41 -27.98
C ARG A 251 -20.18 -38.66 -27.13
N LEU A 252 -20.23 -38.53 -25.80
CA LEU A 252 -20.30 -39.64 -24.87
C LEU A 252 -21.56 -40.48 -25.05
N ALA A 253 -22.71 -39.86 -25.35
CA ALA A 253 -23.93 -40.58 -25.68
C ALA A 253 -23.79 -41.40 -26.98
N GLY A 254 -23.13 -40.85 -28.00
CA GLY A 254 -22.82 -41.56 -29.23
C GLY A 254 -21.84 -42.73 -29.03
N GLU A 255 -20.82 -42.55 -28.19
CA GLU A 255 -19.89 -43.63 -27.80
C GLU A 255 -20.62 -44.74 -27.02
N ASN A 256 -21.47 -44.39 -26.06
CA ASN A 256 -22.27 -45.36 -25.33
C ASN A 256 -23.20 -46.16 -26.26
N ALA A 257 -23.87 -45.49 -27.22
CA ALA A 257 -24.71 -46.18 -28.19
C ALA A 257 -23.89 -47.18 -29.04
N ARG A 258 -22.68 -46.80 -29.47
CA ARG A 258 -21.77 -47.71 -30.19
C ARG A 258 -21.36 -48.90 -29.32
N LEU A 259 -20.96 -48.67 -28.08
CA LEU A 259 -20.59 -49.75 -27.15
C LEU A 259 -21.76 -50.70 -26.89
N GLN A 260 -22.99 -50.18 -26.75
CA GLN A 260 -24.20 -51.00 -26.64
C GLN A 260 -24.39 -51.90 -27.86
N THR A 261 -24.25 -51.36 -29.09
CA THR A 261 -24.36 -52.19 -30.31
C THR A 261 -23.27 -53.26 -30.39
N GLN A 262 -22.06 -52.97 -29.91
CA GLN A 262 -20.97 -53.96 -29.83
C GLN A 262 -21.28 -55.08 -28.83
N ILE A 263 -21.78 -54.71 -27.64
CA ILE A 263 -22.20 -55.68 -26.62
C ILE A 263 -23.32 -56.58 -27.17
N GLU A 264 -24.32 -55.99 -27.83
CA GLU A 264 -25.41 -56.75 -28.45
C GLU A 264 -24.89 -57.72 -29.52
N THR A 265 -24.00 -57.25 -30.40
CA THR A 265 -23.38 -58.09 -31.46
C THR A 265 -22.60 -59.26 -30.85
N LEU A 266 -21.72 -58.99 -29.88
CA LEU A 266 -20.94 -60.02 -29.19
C LEU A 266 -21.84 -61.00 -28.43
N SER A 267 -22.93 -60.51 -27.83
CA SER A 267 -23.90 -61.37 -27.15
C SER A 267 -24.61 -62.33 -28.10
N GLN A 268 -24.95 -61.87 -29.31
CA GLN A 268 -25.54 -62.69 -30.37
C GLN A 268 -24.52 -63.73 -30.88
N GLU A 269 -23.27 -63.33 -31.11
CA GLU A 269 -22.20 -64.25 -31.49
C GLU A 269 -21.96 -65.33 -30.43
N LEU A 270 -21.97 -64.96 -29.14
CA LEU A 270 -21.87 -65.90 -28.03
C LEU A 270 -23.05 -66.88 -28.02
N GLN A 271 -24.28 -66.41 -28.24
CA GLN A 271 -25.44 -67.29 -28.32
C GLN A 271 -25.33 -68.30 -29.48
N VAL A 272 -24.88 -67.84 -30.65
CA VAL A 272 -24.69 -68.71 -31.83
C VAL A 272 -23.61 -69.75 -31.57
N THR A 273 -22.47 -69.36 -30.97
CA THR A 273 -21.39 -70.30 -30.62
C THR A 273 -21.85 -71.33 -29.60
N LEU A 274 -22.59 -70.92 -28.56
CA LEU A 274 -23.18 -71.85 -27.59
C LEU A 274 -24.15 -72.84 -28.26
N GLN A 275 -24.97 -72.39 -29.21
CA GLN A 275 -25.85 -73.28 -29.98
C GLN A 275 -25.05 -74.28 -30.82
N ARG A 276 -23.98 -73.83 -31.49
CA ARG A 276 -23.10 -74.72 -32.27
C ARG A 276 -22.40 -75.75 -31.39
N LEU A 277 -21.94 -75.36 -30.20
CA LEU A 277 -21.34 -76.28 -29.23
C LEU A 277 -22.34 -77.34 -28.77
N ARG A 278 -23.58 -76.95 -28.42
CA ARG A 278 -24.64 -77.90 -28.08
C ARG A 278 -24.93 -78.89 -29.21
N GLN A 279 -25.03 -78.41 -30.45
CA GLN A 279 -25.21 -79.27 -31.62
C GLN A 279 -24.05 -80.24 -31.81
N ALA A 280 -22.80 -79.78 -31.64
CA ALA A 280 -21.62 -80.62 -31.73
C ALA A 280 -21.56 -81.67 -30.60
N GLU A 281 -21.97 -81.32 -29.38
CA GLU A 281 -22.08 -82.26 -28.26
C GLU A 281 -23.16 -83.32 -28.51
N GLU A 282 -24.32 -82.93 -29.03
CA GLU A 282 -25.37 -83.87 -29.43
C GLU A 282 -24.89 -84.82 -30.54
N GLN A 283 -24.20 -84.30 -31.56
CA GLN A 283 -23.59 -85.12 -32.62
C GLN A 283 -22.57 -86.11 -32.04
N ARG A 284 -21.63 -85.64 -31.22
CA ARG A 284 -20.68 -86.51 -30.51
C ARG A 284 -21.39 -87.56 -29.65
N GLY A 285 -22.50 -87.21 -29.02
CA GLY A 285 -23.34 -88.14 -28.27
C GLY A 285 -23.92 -89.25 -29.17
N ARG A 286 -24.46 -88.88 -30.33
CA ARG A 286 -24.99 -89.83 -31.33
C ARG A 286 -23.89 -90.73 -31.90
N ASP A 287 -22.73 -90.16 -32.23
CA ASP A 287 -21.58 -90.90 -32.75
C ASP A 287 -21.04 -91.90 -31.72
N ARG A 288 -20.92 -91.49 -30.45
CA ARG A 288 -20.56 -92.40 -29.35
C ARG A 288 -21.56 -93.55 -29.21
N GLN A 289 -22.86 -93.27 -29.30
CA GLN A 289 -23.89 -94.31 -29.24
C GLN A 289 -23.87 -95.24 -30.47
N ALA A 290 -23.55 -94.73 -31.66
CA ALA A 290 -23.36 -95.53 -32.86
C ALA A 290 -22.15 -96.45 -32.71
N TRP A 291 -21.01 -95.89 -32.32
CA TRP A 291 -19.76 -96.62 -32.07
C TRP A 291 -19.91 -97.69 -30.98
N GLN A 292 -20.61 -97.38 -29.88
CA GLN A 292 -20.92 -98.38 -28.84
C GLN A 292 -21.77 -99.54 -29.37
N ARG A 293 -22.69 -99.28 -30.30
CA ARG A 293 -23.49 -100.33 -30.95
C ARG A 293 -22.62 -101.17 -31.89
N GLU A 294 -21.75 -100.53 -32.68
CA GLU A 294 -20.78 -101.22 -33.54
C GLU A 294 -19.84 -102.12 -32.72
N ILE A 295 -19.27 -101.62 -31.63
CA ILE A 295 -18.40 -102.42 -30.74
C ILE A 295 -19.17 -103.59 -30.13
N ARG A 296 -20.40 -103.39 -29.67
CA ARG A 296 -21.20 -104.51 -29.14
C ARG A 296 -21.43 -105.57 -30.21
N ALA A 297 -21.77 -105.18 -31.44
CA ALA A 297 -21.91 -106.10 -32.56
C ALA A 297 -20.58 -106.80 -32.92
N GLU A 298 -19.45 -106.09 -32.88
CA GLU A 298 -18.12 -106.70 -33.06
C GLU A 298 -17.79 -107.69 -31.95
N LEU A 299 -18.09 -107.38 -30.69
CA LEU A 299 -17.88 -108.28 -29.56
C LEU A 299 -18.76 -109.53 -29.68
N GLU A 300 -20.05 -109.37 -30.00
CA GLU A 300 -20.97 -110.48 -30.23
C GLU A 300 -20.48 -111.38 -31.38
N THR A 301 -20.03 -110.80 -32.49
CA THR A 301 -19.47 -111.58 -33.61
C THR A 301 -18.15 -112.27 -33.24
N ARG A 302 -17.26 -111.60 -32.49
CA ARG A 302 -16.03 -112.23 -31.97
C ARG A 302 -16.34 -113.37 -31.00
N GLU A 303 -17.32 -113.23 -30.12
CA GLU A 303 -17.75 -114.29 -29.22
C GLU A 303 -18.30 -115.49 -29.98
N ILE A 304 -19.14 -115.26 -31.02
CA ILE A 304 -19.62 -116.33 -31.91
C ILE A 304 -18.45 -117.01 -32.63
N LEU A 305 -17.49 -116.23 -33.14
CA LEU A 305 -16.30 -116.77 -33.81
C LEU A 305 -15.41 -117.55 -32.83
N GLU A 306 -15.19 -117.05 -31.62
CA GLU A 306 -14.44 -117.75 -30.58
C GLU A 306 -15.15 -119.04 -30.16
N GLN A 307 -16.47 -119.03 -29.98
CA GLN A 307 -17.24 -120.25 -29.71
C GLN A 307 -17.09 -121.26 -30.84
N ARG A 308 -17.16 -120.81 -32.10
CA ARG A 308 -17.00 -121.67 -33.27
C ARG A 308 -15.57 -122.19 -33.44
N ILE A 309 -14.56 -121.36 -33.12
CA ILE A 309 -13.16 -121.77 -33.07
C ILE A 309 -12.98 -122.80 -31.95
N ARG A 310 -13.51 -122.59 -30.75
CA ARG A 310 -13.48 -123.56 -29.65
C ARG A 310 -14.18 -124.87 -30.02
N GLU A 311 -15.35 -124.82 -30.68
CA GLU A 311 -16.03 -126.01 -31.20
C GLU A 311 -15.18 -126.75 -32.23
N LEU A 312 -14.50 -126.03 -33.13
CA LEU A 312 -13.58 -126.60 -34.12
C LEU A 312 -12.32 -127.17 -33.46
N GLU A 313 -11.73 -126.48 -32.49
CA GLU A 313 -10.58 -126.94 -31.70
C GLU A 313 -10.92 -128.22 -30.92
N VAL A 314 -12.12 -128.29 -30.31
CA VAL A 314 -12.63 -129.50 -29.65
C VAL A 314 -12.85 -130.64 -30.66
N ARG A 315 -13.40 -130.36 -31.85
CA ARG A 315 -13.57 -131.38 -32.92
C ARG A 315 -12.24 -131.87 -33.49
N LEU A 316 -11.21 -131.03 -33.51
CA LEU A 316 -9.90 -131.33 -34.10
C LEU A 316 -8.86 -131.80 -33.08
N GLY A 317 -9.16 -131.77 -31.78
CA GLY A 317 -8.27 -132.25 -30.71
C GLY A 317 -7.01 -131.40 -30.50
N LEU A 318 -7.03 -130.12 -30.88
CA LEU A 318 -5.87 -129.24 -30.82
C LEU A 318 -5.79 -128.49 -29.47
N PRO A 319 -4.65 -128.53 -28.75
CA PRO A 319 -4.46 -127.76 -27.52
C PRO A 319 -4.30 -126.26 -27.81
N GLY A 320 -5.11 -125.43 -27.14
CA GLY A 320 -5.24 -123.98 -27.38
C GLY A 320 -3.92 -123.19 -27.29
N SER A 321 -3.64 -122.43 -28.34
CA SER A 321 -2.44 -121.60 -28.47
C SER A 321 -2.66 -120.20 -27.88
N ARG A 322 -1.99 -119.90 -26.77
CA ARG A 322 -1.87 -118.54 -26.21
C ARG A 322 -0.63 -117.87 -26.79
N ALA A 323 -0.79 -116.75 -27.48
CA ALA A 323 0.34 -115.93 -27.92
C ALA A 323 0.90 -115.07 -26.76
N PRO A 324 2.24 -114.97 -26.59
CA PRO A 324 2.87 -114.14 -25.57
C PRO A 324 3.10 -112.70 -26.05
N ALA A 325 2.91 -111.73 -25.16
CA ALA A 325 3.12 -110.30 -25.40
C ALA A 325 4.60 -109.92 -25.26
N VAL A 326 4.99 -109.03 -26.17
CA VAL A 326 6.35 -108.58 -26.49
C VAL A 326 6.75 -107.42 -25.58
N LEU A 327 7.74 -107.65 -24.72
CA LEU A 327 8.53 -106.63 -24.05
C LEU A 327 9.74 -106.31 -24.94
N VAL A 328 9.56 -105.47 -25.97
CA VAL A 328 10.68 -104.93 -26.76
C VAL A 328 10.98 -103.53 -26.24
N GLY A 329 12.19 -103.36 -25.71
CA GLY A 329 12.80 -102.07 -25.48
C GLY A 329 13.12 -101.41 -26.82
N ASP A 330 12.85 -100.12 -26.89
CA ASP A 330 13.17 -99.22 -28.01
C ASP A 330 14.70 -99.25 -28.29
N GLU A 331 15.13 -99.66 -29.49
CA GLU A 331 16.52 -100.04 -29.85
C GLU A 331 17.58 -98.91 -29.84
N GLY A 332 17.27 -97.72 -29.31
CA GLY A 332 18.15 -96.54 -29.43
C GLY A 332 18.75 -96.00 -28.13
N ARG A 333 18.21 -96.34 -26.96
CA ARG A 333 18.64 -95.78 -25.66
C ARG A 333 18.42 -96.80 -24.56
N GLU A 334 19.44 -97.08 -23.76
CA GLU A 334 19.39 -97.99 -22.59
C GLU A 334 18.54 -97.42 -21.41
N GLU A 335 17.50 -96.63 -21.71
CA GLU A 335 16.58 -96.09 -20.72
C GLU A 335 15.34 -96.99 -20.64
N THR A 336 15.03 -97.47 -19.43
CA THR A 336 13.74 -98.11 -19.17
C THR A 336 12.60 -97.10 -19.30
N VAL A 337 11.38 -97.55 -19.63
CA VAL A 337 10.20 -96.66 -19.77
C VAL A 337 9.95 -95.83 -18.50
N LEU A 338 10.27 -96.38 -17.33
CA LEU A 338 10.24 -95.67 -16.04
C LEU A 338 11.30 -94.55 -15.94
N ALA A 339 12.54 -94.82 -16.35
CA ALA A 339 13.59 -93.80 -16.37
C ALA A 339 13.26 -92.64 -17.32
N ARG A 340 12.63 -92.94 -18.47
CA ARG A 340 12.14 -91.93 -19.42
C ARG A 340 11.03 -91.08 -18.81
N LEU A 341 10.06 -91.70 -18.12
CA LEU A 341 8.98 -91.00 -17.43
C LEU A 341 9.50 -90.04 -16.35
N GLU A 342 10.42 -90.51 -15.50
CA GLU A 342 11.00 -89.70 -14.43
C GLU A 342 11.80 -88.51 -14.96
N ARG A 343 12.62 -88.72 -16.01
CA ARG A 343 13.39 -87.64 -16.64
C ARG A 343 12.46 -86.57 -17.23
N VAL A 344 11.47 -86.98 -18.03
CA VAL A 344 10.53 -86.04 -18.66
C VAL A 344 9.69 -85.31 -17.61
N SER A 345 9.34 -85.96 -16.49
CA SER A 345 8.63 -85.30 -15.39
C SER A 345 9.48 -84.26 -14.67
N ARG A 346 10.79 -84.48 -14.49
CA ARG A 346 11.72 -83.48 -13.91
C ARG A 346 11.91 -82.30 -14.85
N GLU A 347 12.21 -82.56 -16.12
CA GLU A 347 12.37 -81.53 -17.15
C GLU A 347 11.11 -80.64 -17.29
N ARG A 348 9.92 -81.23 -17.16
CA ARG A 348 8.66 -80.47 -17.15
C ARG A 348 8.56 -79.57 -15.92
N ASN A 349 8.89 -80.07 -14.73
CA ASN A 349 8.77 -79.30 -13.50
C ASN A 349 9.79 -78.14 -13.47
N ASP A 350 11.00 -78.35 -13.98
CA ASP A 350 12.02 -77.30 -14.12
C ASP A 350 11.55 -76.18 -15.06
N LEU A 351 10.94 -76.53 -16.19
CA LEU A 351 10.38 -75.54 -17.13
C LEU A 351 9.14 -74.81 -16.59
N LEU A 352 8.33 -75.46 -15.73
CA LEU A 352 7.22 -74.80 -15.05
C LEU A 352 7.72 -73.74 -14.05
N ALA A 353 8.82 -74.03 -13.34
CA ALA A 353 9.48 -73.04 -12.49
C ALA A 353 10.04 -71.88 -13.32
N GLU A 354 10.74 -72.15 -14.43
CA GLU A 354 11.22 -71.09 -15.33
C GLU A 354 10.09 -70.23 -15.92
N LEU A 355 8.93 -70.83 -16.24
CA LEU A 355 7.75 -70.08 -16.69
C LEU A 355 7.19 -69.15 -15.62
N HIS A 356 7.19 -69.61 -14.36
CA HIS A 356 6.73 -68.80 -13.23
C HIS A 356 7.61 -67.56 -13.06
N ASP A 357 8.93 -67.74 -13.06
CA ASP A 357 9.91 -66.66 -12.91
C ASP A 357 9.79 -65.62 -14.03
N VAL A 358 9.65 -66.06 -15.29
CA VAL A 358 9.50 -65.14 -16.43
C VAL A 358 8.16 -64.40 -16.37
N ARG A 359 7.10 -65.03 -15.86
CA ARG A 359 5.79 -64.39 -15.67
C ARG A 359 5.85 -63.30 -14.59
N GLU A 360 6.55 -63.53 -13.48
CA GLU A 360 6.76 -62.50 -12.46
C GLU A 360 7.54 -61.31 -13.00
N GLN A 361 8.60 -61.55 -13.78
CA GLN A 361 9.37 -60.49 -14.43
C GLN A 361 8.52 -59.62 -15.36
N LEU A 362 7.56 -60.22 -16.08
CA LEU A 362 6.62 -59.49 -16.93
C LEU A 362 5.65 -58.61 -16.14
N ILE A 363 5.17 -59.07 -14.98
CA ILE A 363 4.29 -58.28 -14.09
C ILE A 363 5.05 -57.05 -13.57
N VAL A 364 6.31 -57.20 -13.18
CA VAL A 364 7.15 -56.08 -12.74
C VAL A 364 7.38 -55.08 -13.88
N ALA A 365 7.78 -55.56 -15.06
CA ALA A 365 8.05 -54.70 -16.22
C ALA A 365 6.79 -53.94 -16.70
N THR A 366 5.62 -54.57 -16.66
CA THR A 366 4.35 -53.91 -17.03
C THR A 366 3.94 -52.86 -16.00
N GLY A 367 4.11 -53.11 -14.70
CA GLY A 367 3.86 -52.10 -13.66
C GLY A 367 4.80 -50.89 -13.73
N GLU A 368 6.05 -51.07 -14.15
CA GLU A 368 6.99 -49.96 -14.37
C GLU A 368 6.61 -49.09 -15.58
N ILE A 369 6.01 -49.68 -16.63
CA ILE A 369 5.51 -48.93 -17.79
C ILE A 369 4.30 -48.08 -17.41
N GLU A 370 3.37 -48.64 -16.63
CA GLU A 370 2.15 -47.94 -16.20
C GLU A 370 2.45 -46.78 -15.23
N SER A 371 3.39 -46.97 -14.30
CA SER A 371 3.78 -45.93 -13.32
C SER A 371 4.70 -44.85 -13.90
N GLY A 372 5.46 -45.14 -14.97
CA GLY A 372 6.33 -44.19 -15.64
C GLY A 372 5.60 -43.12 -16.48
N SER A 373 4.29 -43.27 -16.72
CA SER A 373 3.49 -42.36 -17.54
C SER A 373 3.15 -41.02 -16.84
N ASP A 374 3.37 -40.90 -15.52
CA ASP A 374 2.87 -39.78 -14.72
C ASP A 374 3.92 -38.69 -14.41
N SER A 375 5.21 -38.90 -14.72
CA SER A 375 6.28 -37.93 -14.42
C SER A 375 6.70 -37.12 -15.67
N GLY A 376 6.59 -35.79 -15.64
CA GLY A 376 6.69 -34.89 -16.81
C GLY A 376 8.05 -34.73 -17.55
N GLU A 377 8.92 -35.74 -17.60
CA GLU A 377 10.19 -35.70 -18.34
C GLU A 377 10.10 -36.43 -19.70
N ALA A 378 9.48 -35.78 -20.68
CA ALA A 378 9.05 -36.42 -21.94
C ALA A 378 10.16 -37.07 -22.81
N ARG A 379 11.43 -36.66 -22.70
CA ARG A 379 12.51 -37.19 -23.56
C ARG A 379 13.27 -38.36 -22.94
N THR A 380 13.49 -38.35 -21.62
CA THR A 380 14.10 -39.48 -20.90
C THR A 380 13.11 -40.64 -20.81
N LEU A 381 11.82 -40.34 -20.66
CA LEU A 381 10.76 -41.35 -20.70
C LEU A 381 10.59 -42.03 -22.05
N GLN A 382 10.77 -41.33 -23.17
CA GLN A 382 10.61 -41.95 -24.50
C GLN A 382 11.72 -42.99 -24.79
N VAL A 383 12.95 -42.75 -24.33
CA VAL A 383 14.05 -43.73 -24.44
C VAL A 383 13.82 -44.89 -23.47
N ARG A 384 13.33 -44.60 -22.26
CA ARG A 384 13.02 -45.63 -21.25
C ARG A 384 11.84 -46.51 -21.66
N SER A 385 10.78 -45.95 -22.23
CA SER A 385 9.62 -46.70 -22.73
C SER A 385 10.00 -47.60 -23.90
N ALA A 386 10.84 -47.11 -24.83
CA ALA A 386 11.34 -47.94 -25.94
C ALA A 386 12.20 -49.12 -25.45
N ASN A 387 13.03 -48.93 -24.42
CA ASN A 387 13.81 -50.01 -23.82
C ASN A 387 12.91 -51.03 -23.09
N LEU A 388 11.90 -50.56 -22.35
CA LEU A 388 10.94 -51.43 -21.66
C LEU A 388 10.05 -52.21 -22.63
N GLU A 389 9.62 -51.59 -23.74
CA GLU A 389 8.91 -52.28 -24.83
C GLU A 389 9.78 -53.38 -25.46
N GLN A 390 11.09 -53.12 -25.64
CA GLN A 390 12.03 -54.11 -26.14
C GLN A 390 12.23 -55.27 -25.16
N GLU A 391 12.30 -55.00 -23.86
CA GLU A 391 12.41 -56.02 -22.81
C GLU A 391 11.12 -56.86 -22.69
N LEU A 392 9.96 -56.23 -22.86
CA LEU A 392 8.66 -56.89 -22.89
C LEU A 392 8.53 -57.82 -24.11
N ALA A 393 8.97 -57.39 -25.30
CA ALA A 393 9.00 -58.24 -26.49
C ALA A 393 9.95 -59.45 -26.33
N ARG A 394 11.11 -59.27 -25.68
CA ARG A 394 12.06 -60.36 -25.40
C ARG A 394 11.53 -61.36 -24.38
N SER A 395 10.84 -60.90 -23.34
CA SER A 395 10.24 -61.78 -22.33
C SER A 395 9.01 -62.52 -22.87
N GLN A 396 8.19 -61.88 -23.71
CA GLN A 396 7.08 -62.54 -24.42
C GLN A 396 7.55 -63.67 -25.34
N SER A 397 8.56 -63.41 -26.19
CA SER A 397 9.13 -64.46 -27.06
C SER A 397 9.77 -65.60 -26.26
N ARG A 398 10.40 -65.31 -25.12
CA ARG A 398 10.90 -66.35 -24.20
C ARG A 398 9.78 -67.18 -23.60
N LEU A 399 8.65 -66.59 -23.20
CA LEU A 399 7.48 -67.32 -22.72
C LEU A 399 6.90 -68.25 -23.79
N GLU A 400 6.78 -67.78 -25.03
CA GLU A 400 6.28 -68.59 -26.15
C GLU A 400 7.17 -69.81 -26.39
N ALA A 401 8.50 -69.62 -26.40
CA ALA A 401 9.45 -70.71 -26.54
C ALA A 401 9.39 -71.73 -25.39
N LEU A 402 9.18 -71.27 -24.15
CA LEU A 402 9.02 -72.15 -22.99
C LEU A 402 7.69 -72.93 -23.03
N ARG A 403 6.60 -72.29 -23.46
CA ARG A 403 5.29 -72.97 -23.67
C ARG A 403 5.37 -74.04 -24.74
N GLU A 404 6.05 -73.76 -25.84
CA GLU A 404 6.27 -74.75 -26.91
C GLU A 404 7.07 -75.95 -26.39
N ARG A 405 8.17 -75.71 -25.67
CA ARG A 405 8.96 -76.78 -25.04
C ARG A 405 8.16 -77.61 -24.03
N LEU A 406 7.33 -76.97 -23.21
CA LEU A 406 6.46 -77.66 -22.26
C LEU A 406 5.43 -78.54 -22.97
N SER A 407 4.78 -78.03 -24.01
CA SER A 407 3.83 -78.84 -24.79
C SER A 407 4.50 -80.07 -25.42
N GLY A 408 5.75 -79.92 -25.88
CA GLY A 408 6.56 -81.04 -26.38
C GLY A 408 6.87 -82.08 -25.30
N LEU A 409 7.23 -81.65 -24.08
CA LEU A 409 7.50 -82.54 -22.95
C LEU A 409 6.25 -83.20 -22.40
N GLU A 410 5.10 -82.53 -22.40
CA GLU A 410 3.82 -83.12 -22.03
C GLU A 410 3.43 -84.25 -22.98
N VAL A 411 3.62 -84.06 -24.29
CA VAL A 411 3.40 -85.13 -25.27
C VAL A 411 4.34 -86.32 -25.00
N LEU A 412 5.63 -86.06 -24.75
CA LEU A 412 6.59 -87.12 -24.40
C LEU A 412 6.23 -87.83 -23.09
N ARG A 413 5.71 -87.10 -22.10
CA ARG A 413 5.24 -87.65 -20.83
C ARG A 413 4.05 -88.57 -21.06
N LEU A 414 3.02 -88.10 -21.76
CA LEU A 414 1.81 -88.88 -22.05
C LEU A 414 2.13 -90.15 -22.86
N GLN A 415 3.10 -90.06 -23.78
CA GLN A 415 3.61 -91.23 -24.50
C GLN A 415 4.33 -92.22 -23.57
N ALA A 416 5.17 -91.72 -22.65
CA ALA A 416 5.84 -92.56 -21.66
C ALA A 416 4.84 -93.21 -20.68
N GLU A 417 3.83 -92.46 -20.22
CA GLU A 417 2.74 -92.97 -19.37
C GLU A 417 1.96 -94.07 -20.10
N ARG A 418 1.56 -93.83 -21.35
CA ARG A 418 0.89 -94.83 -22.18
C ARG A 418 1.71 -96.12 -22.28
N ASN A 419 3.00 -95.99 -22.63
CA ASN A 419 3.90 -97.14 -22.72
C ASN A 419 4.03 -97.86 -21.36
N TYR A 420 4.04 -97.11 -20.25
CA TYR A 420 4.07 -97.67 -18.91
C TYR A 420 2.78 -98.44 -18.57
N PHE A 421 1.60 -97.90 -18.88
CA PHE A 421 0.31 -98.59 -18.68
C PHE A 421 0.19 -99.85 -19.55
N ASP A 422 0.68 -99.80 -20.79
CA ASP A 422 0.70 -100.95 -21.68
C ASP A 422 1.61 -102.07 -21.13
N LEU A 423 2.81 -101.70 -20.66
CA LEU A 423 3.73 -102.63 -19.99
C LEU A 423 3.15 -103.19 -18.69
N ALA A 424 2.57 -102.34 -17.84
CA ALA A 424 1.97 -102.77 -16.58
C ALA A 424 0.80 -103.73 -16.82
N THR A 425 -0.03 -103.46 -17.82
CA THR A 425 -1.14 -104.35 -18.21
C THR A 425 -0.62 -105.72 -18.66
N GLN A 426 0.48 -105.77 -19.41
CA GLN A 426 1.09 -107.03 -19.83
C GLN A 426 1.67 -107.80 -18.64
N VAL A 427 2.38 -107.13 -17.74
CA VAL A 427 3.01 -107.74 -16.56
C VAL A 427 1.99 -108.23 -15.54
N LEU A 428 0.90 -107.49 -15.32
CA LEU A 428 -0.19 -107.88 -14.41
C LEU A 428 -0.97 -109.10 -14.92
N ARG A 429 -0.93 -109.39 -16.22
CA ARG A 429 -1.57 -110.58 -16.82
C ARG A 429 -0.72 -111.86 -16.70
N LEU A 430 0.56 -111.77 -16.32
CA LEU A 430 1.42 -112.93 -16.15
C LEU A 430 1.07 -113.70 -14.86
N PRO A 431 1.03 -115.05 -14.87
CA PRO A 431 0.67 -115.84 -13.70
C PRO A 431 1.73 -115.70 -12.60
N GLY A 432 1.31 -115.26 -11.41
CA GLY A 432 2.15 -114.89 -10.25
C GLY A 432 2.87 -116.04 -9.52
N SER A 433 3.35 -117.05 -10.25
CA SER A 433 4.04 -118.23 -9.69
C SER A 433 5.47 -117.94 -9.21
N ASN A 434 6.11 -116.85 -9.66
CA ASN A 434 7.46 -116.46 -9.28
C ASN A 434 7.43 -115.34 -8.21
N PRO A 435 8.09 -115.49 -7.05
CA PRO A 435 8.11 -114.47 -6.00
C PRO A 435 8.68 -113.12 -6.45
N SER A 436 9.63 -113.08 -7.39
CA SER A 436 10.16 -111.82 -7.93
C SER A 436 9.14 -111.09 -8.81
N LEU A 437 8.34 -111.85 -9.58
CA LEU A 437 7.26 -111.30 -10.40
C LEU A 437 6.13 -110.75 -9.54
N LYS A 438 5.79 -111.43 -8.43
CA LYS A 438 4.80 -110.94 -7.46
C LYS A 438 5.24 -109.62 -6.81
N GLN A 439 6.51 -109.52 -6.37
CA GLN A 439 7.06 -108.26 -5.83
C GLN A 439 7.02 -107.13 -6.86
N LEU A 440 7.24 -107.44 -8.14
CA LEU A 440 7.17 -106.47 -9.22
C LEU A 440 5.72 -106.05 -9.51
N GLN A 441 4.75 -106.97 -9.50
CA GLN A 441 3.32 -106.67 -9.61
C GLN A 441 2.84 -105.79 -8.44
N ASP A 442 3.25 -106.09 -7.20
CA ASP A 442 2.91 -105.28 -6.01
C ASP A 442 3.53 -103.88 -6.06
N ARG A 443 4.72 -103.73 -6.65
CA ARG A 443 5.35 -102.42 -6.91
C ARG A 443 4.61 -101.65 -8.01
N LEU A 444 4.24 -102.30 -9.11
CA LEU A 444 3.46 -101.68 -10.19
C LEU A 444 2.08 -101.22 -9.69
N HIS A 445 1.39 -102.01 -8.86
CA HIS A 445 0.11 -101.61 -8.28
C HIS A 445 0.22 -100.35 -7.41
N ARG A 446 1.28 -100.24 -6.59
CA ARG A 446 1.54 -99.04 -5.79
C ARG A 446 1.85 -97.82 -6.67
N ASN A 447 2.74 -97.96 -7.64
CA ASN A 447 3.11 -96.86 -8.53
C ASN A 447 1.93 -96.39 -9.41
N LEU A 448 1.08 -97.31 -9.87
CA LEU A 448 -0.15 -96.97 -10.60
C LEU A 448 -1.15 -96.23 -9.70
N ALA A 449 -1.28 -96.63 -8.44
CA ALA A 449 -2.13 -95.94 -7.48
C ALA A 449 -1.62 -94.52 -7.20
N GLU A 450 -0.30 -94.34 -7.05
CA GLU A 450 0.33 -93.03 -6.87
C GLU A 450 0.15 -92.12 -8.11
N MET A 451 0.25 -92.67 -9.33
CA MET A 451 0.02 -91.89 -10.56
C MET A 451 -1.44 -91.48 -10.76
N VAL A 452 -2.40 -92.35 -10.43
CA VAL A 452 -3.84 -92.08 -10.61
C VAL A 452 -4.36 -91.08 -9.60
N HIS A 453 -3.84 -91.10 -8.38
CA HIS A 453 -4.27 -90.17 -7.32
C HIS A 453 -3.57 -88.81 -7.37
N GLY A 454 -2.56 -88.65 -8.24
CA GLY A 454 -1.73 -87.45 -8.30
C GLY A 454 -0.97 -87.20 -6.99
N PRO A 455 0.02 -86.31 -6.96
CA PRO A 455 0.39 -85.70 -5.69
C PRO A 455 -0.89 -85.04 -5.16
N GLN A 456 -1.44 -85.53 -4.05
CA GLN A 456 -2.42 -84.75 -3.31
C GLN A 456 -1.67 -83.47 -2.96
N GLU A 457 -2.00 -82.38 -3.64
CA GLU A 457 -1.57 -81.05 -3.24
C GLU A 457 -2.12 -80.89 -1.82
N GLU A 458 -1.24 -81.08 -0.83
CA GLU A 458 -1.49 -80.63 0.53
C GLU A 458 -1.64 -79.11 0.43
N GLU A 459 -2.90 -78.67 0.31
CA GLU A 459 -3.30 -77.25 0.37
C GLU A 459 -2.71 -76.52 1.57
#